data_AF-D7SRX3-F1
#
_entry.id   AF-D7SRX3-F1
#
_cell.length_a   1.000
_cell.length_b   1.000
_cell.length_c   1.000
_cell.angle_alpha   90.00
_cell.angle_beta   90.00
_cell.angle_gamma   90.00
#
_symmetry.space_group_name_H-M   'P 1'
#
loop_
_entity.id
_entity.type
_entity.pdbx_description
1 polymer ?
#
loop_
_entity_poly.entity_id
_entity_poly.type
_entity_poly.pdbx_seq_one_letter_code
_entity_poly.pdbx_strand_id
1 'polypeptide(L)'
;MDLGPWGCNCNNFLGGNVPYVLGAYEWSRNNPLLPKVWLCPYILPVNPGRMWCHCRMVYLPMSYIYGKRFVGLITPTIISLRKELYIVPYQEVDWNQARNQCAKEDLYYPHPLVQDILWASLHKVLEPILGHWPGNKLREKALCTVMQHVHYEDENTRYICIGPVNKVLNMICCWIEDPNSEAFKLHIPRIFYYLWIAEDGMRMQDYNGSQLWDTSFVVQAIISTNLGEEYGVDHGWPISGCTVEGLKAVLLLSKLPLKTFGEPLDMEQLFDAVNVMVFLQNADGGFATYEMTRSYR
;
A
#
# COMPACT_ATOMS: atom_id res chain seq x y z
N MET A 1 -25.70 -16.02 5.11
CA MET A 1 -25.33 -14.68 5.60
C MET A 1 -26.46 -13.78 5.19
N ASP A 2 -27.40 -13.53 6.09
CA ASP A 2 -28.51 -12.61 5.83
C ASP A 2 -27.94 -11.19 5.81
N LEU A 3 -27.69 -10.68 4.60
CA LEU A 3 -27.71 -9.24 4.39
C LEU A 3 -29.12 -8.82 4.80
N GLY A 4 -29.26 -8.13 5.94
CA GLY A 4 -30.54 -7.64 6.43
C GLY A 4 -31.23 -6.70 5.42
N PRO A 5 -32.24 -5.91 5.81
CA PRO A 5 -32.95 -5.00 4.90
C PRO A 5 -32.08 -3.86 4.31
N TRP A 6 -30.77 -3.92 4.49
CA TRP A 6 -29.76 -2.98 4.08
C TRP A 6 -28.91 -3.62 2.96
N GLY A 7 -29.26 -3.38 1.69
CA GLY A 7 -28.32 -3.64 0.57
C GLY A 7 -27.05 -2.79 0.71
N CYS A 8 -26.18 -2.74 -0.31
CA CYS A 8 -24.96 -1.90 -0.35
C CYS A 8 -25.20 -0.37 -0.29
N ASN A 9 -26.38 0.07 0.17
CA ASN A 9 -26.71 1.47 0.48
C ASN A 9 -25.87 2.04 1.64
N CYS A 10 -25.21 1.19 2.43
CA CYS A 10 -24.39 1.62 3.57
C CYS A 10 -22.96 1.99 3.13
N ASN A 11 -22.61 3.27 3.27
CA ASN A 11 -21.24 3.75 3.12
C ASN A 11 -20.47 3.53 4.42
N ASN A 12 -19.62 2.51 4.47
CA ASN A 12 -18.50 2.55 5.40
C ASN A 12 -17.54 3.63 4.87
N PHE A 13 -17.14 4.59 5.70
CA PHE A 13 -16.24 5.69 5.32
C PHE A 13 -14.90 5.18 4.73
N LEU A 14 -14.56 3.91 4.97
CA LEU A 14 -13.43 3.15 4.44
C LEU A 14 -13.75 2.27 3.22
N GLY A 15 -15.00 2.20 2.77
CA GLY A 15 -15.39 1.62 1.46
C GLY A 15 -14.70 2.33 0.28
N GLY A 16 -14.00 3.43 0.55
CA GLY A 16 -13.04 4.05 -0.35
C GLY A 16 -13.71 4.70 -1.54
N ASN A 17 -12.92 5.40 -2.34
CA ASN A 17 -13.38 5.89 -3.64
C ASN A 17 -13.64 4.75 -4.65
N VAL A 18 -13.43 3.49 -4.27
CA VAL A 18 -13.38 2.34 -5.19
C VAL A 18 -14.73 2.09 -5.90
N PRO A 19 -15.89 2.05 -5.21
CA PRO A 19 -17.19 1.90 -5.89
C PRO A 19 -17.51 3.09 -6.81
N TYR A 20 -17.03 4.29 -6.47
CA TYR A 20 -17.22 5.51 -7.25
C TYR A 20 -16.36 5.51 -8.52
N VAL A 21 -15.08 5.13 -8.38
CA VAL A 21 -14.14 4.98 -9.50
C VAL A 21 -14.61 3.89 -10.46
N LEU A 22 -15.16 2.78 -9.95
CA LEU A 22 -15.76 1.72 -10.75
C LEU A 22 -17.04 2.19 -11.49
N GLY A 23 -17.68 3.26 -11.02
CA GLY A 23 -18.97 3.71 -11.51
C GLY A 23 -20.14 2.86 -10.99
N ALA A 24 -19.94 2.08 -9.93
CA ALA A 24 -21.03 1.38 -9.25
C ALA A 24 -21.79 2.29 -8.26
N TYR A 25 -21.24 3.47 -7.93
CA TYR A 25 -21.78 4.44 -6.98
C TYR A 25 -21.63 5.87 -7.51
N GLU A 26 -22.57 6.76 -7.18
CA GLU A 26 -22.60 8.13 -7.71
C GLU A 26 -21.75 9.12 -6.90
N TRP A 27 -20.86 9.87 -7.56
CA TRP A 27 -19.98 10.86 -6.90
C TRP A 27 -20.73 12.02 -6.26
N SER A 28 -21.90 12.36 -6.82
CA SER A 28 -22.62 13.61 -6.53
C SER A 28 -22.98 13.80 -5.06
N ARG A 29 -22.93 12.75 -4.23
CA ARG A 29 -23.38 12.80 -2.84
C ARG A 29 -22.49 12.06 -1.83
N ASN A 30 -21.20 11.89 -2.12
CA ASN A 30 -20.22 11.44 -1.14
C ASN A 30 -19.87 12.57 -0.13
N ASN A 31 -19.44 12.21 1.09
CA ASN A 31 -18.82 13.18 2.00
C ASN A 31 -17.57 13.77 1.34
N PRO A 32 -17.39 15.11 1.39
CA PRO A 32 -16.40 15.76 0.55
C PRO A 32 -14.95 15.50 0.99
N LEU A 33 -14.15 14.87 0.13
CA LEU A 33 -12.71 14.72 0.35
C LEU A 33 -11.97 15.90 -0.26
N LEU A 34 -11.86 16.98 0.51
CA LEU A 34 -11.42 18.28 0.01
C LEU A 34 -9.92 18.32 -0.33
N PRO A 35 -9.53 18.43 -1.62
CA PRO A 35 -8.13 18.54 -2.00
C PRO A 35 -7.50 19.83 -1.48
N LYS A 36 -8.32 20.88 -1.28
CA LYS A 36 -7.86 22.21 -0.86
C LYS A 36 -7.19 22.21 0.53
N VAL A 37 -7.48 21.22 1.37
CA VAL A 37 -6.90 21.09 2.72
C VAL A 37 -5.38 20.85 2.64
N TRP A 38 -4.88 20.29 1.53
CA TRP A 38 -3.45 20.11 1.27
C TRP A 38 -2.70 21.41 0.99
N LEU A 39 -3.40 22.51 0.72
CA LEU A 39 -2.80 23.85 0.58
C LEU A 39 -2.79 24.65 1.89
N CYS A 40 -3.44 24.16 2.95
CA CYS A 40 -3.50 24.86 4.23
C CYS A 40 -2.10 24.99 4.85
N PRO A 41 -1.73 26.11 5.48
CA PRO A 41 -0.47 26.23 6.20
C PRO A 41 -0.43 25.30 7.42
N TYR A 42 0.76 24.82 7.79
CA TYR A 42 0.96 23.86 8.90
C TYR A 42 0.52 24.38 10.28
N ILE A 43 0.36 25.69 10.43
CA ILE A 43 -0.17 26.31 11.65
C ILE A 43 -1.64 25.96 11.91
N LEU A 44 -2.42 25.65 10.87
CA LEU A 44 -3.81 25.26 11.02
C LEU A 44 -3.93 23.82 11.52
N PRO A 45 -4.83 23.53 12.48
CA PRO A 45 -4.98 22.19 13.05
C PRO A 45 -5.48 21.16 12.04
N VAL A 46 -6.15 21.61 10.97
CA VAL A 46 -6.68 20.77 9.88
C VAL A 46 -5.63 20.41 8.83
N ASN A 47 -4.40 20.91 8.93
CA ASN A 47 -3.35 20.60 7.95
C ASN A 47 -3.07 19.08 7.94
N PRO A 48 -3.09 18.41 6.77
CA PRO A 48 -2.93 16.96 6.68
C PRO A 48 -1.59 16.46 7.19
N GLY A 49 -0.54 17.28 7.19
CA GLY A 49 0.77 16.99 7.76
C GLY A 49 0.74 16.63 9.25
N ARG A 50 -0.32 17.01 9.97
CA ARG A 50 -0.54 16.64 11.38
C ARG A 50 -1.30 15.33 11.57
N MET A 51 -1.85 14.75 10.50
CA MET A 51 -2.55 13.46 10.57
C MET A 51 -1.56 12.31 10.72
N TRP A 52 -2.02 11.20 11.30
CA TRP A 52 -1.29 9.93 11.30
C TRP A 52 -0.91 9.54 9.86
N CYS A 53 0.30 9.02 9.66
CA CYS A 53 0.87 8.78 8.33
C CYS A 53 -0.01 7.90 7.45
N HIS A 54 -0.51 6.77 7.97
CA HIS A 54 -1.40 5.89 7.21
C HIS A 54 -2.67 6.59 6.76
N CYS A 55 -3.35 7.32 7.67
CA CYS A 55 -4.50 8.14 7.29
C CYS A 55 -4.13 9.14 6.20
N ARG A 56 -3.06 9.93 6.43
CA ARG A 56 -2.61 10.96 5.49
C ARG A 56 -2.35 10.38 4.10
N MET A 57 -1.62 9.29 4.02
CA MET A 57 -1.23 8.66 2.76
C MET A 57 -2.38 7.97 2.04
N VAL A 58 -3.43 7.54 2.74
CA VAL A 58 -4.66 7.05 2.09
C VAL A 58 -5.54 8.21 1.63
N TYR A 59 -5.74 9.24 2.46
CA TYR A 59 -6.58 10.39 2.11
C TYR A 59 -5.98 11.26 0.99
N LEU A 60 -4.66 11.24 0.80
CA LEU A 60 -3.96 11.98 -0.25
C LEU A 60 -4.48 11.61 -1.65
N PRO A 61 -4.27 10.37 -2.16
CA PRO A 61 -4.78 9.98 -3.47
C PRO A 61 -6.32 9.93 -3.50
N MET A 62 -6.99 9.63 -2.37
CA MET A 62 -8.45 9.70 -2.35
C MET A 62 -8.96 11.13 -2.64
N SER A 63 -8.29 12.15 -2.10
CA SER A 63 -8.66 13.54 -2.39
C SER A 63 -8.42 13.90 -3.86
N TYR A 64 -7.35 13.41 -4.49
CA TYR A 64 -7.11 13.61 -5.92
C TYR A 64 -8.24 13.04 -6.78
N ILE A 65 -8.54 11.76 -6.57
CA ILE A 65 -9.58 11.03 -7.30
C ILE A 65 -10.94 11.72 -7.12
N TYR A 66 -11.28 12.09 -5.88
CA TYR A 66 -12.50 12.83 -5.57
C TYR A 66 -12.53 14.19 -6.29
N GLY A 67 -11.43 14.94 -6.27
CA GLY A 67 -11.37 16.25 -6.90
C GLY A 67 -11.44 16.19 -8.43
N LYS A 68 -10.95 15.11 -9.05
CA LYS A 68 -11.09 14.80 -10.48
C LYS A 68 -12.46 14.23 -10.85
N ARG A 69 -13.22 13.70 -9.88
CA ARG A 69 -14.51 13.01 -10.10
C ARG A 69 -14.41 11.90 -11.16
N PHE A 70 -13.29 11.19 -11.16
CA PHE A 70 -13.01 10.19 -12.17
C PHE A 70 -13.96 8.99 -12.04
N VAL A 71 -14.48 8.51 -13.17
CA VAL A 71 -15.29 7.29 -13.28
C VAL A 71 -14.77 6.49 -14.47
N GLY A 72 -14.54 5.20 -14.26
CA GLY A 72 -14.16 4.26 -15.31
C GLY A 72 -15.25 4.05 -16.36
N LEU A 73 -14.92 3.31 -17.42
CA LEU A 73 -15.88 2.97 -18.47
C LEU A 73 -17.02 2.13 -17.88
N ILE A 74 -18.27 2.52 -18.13
CA ILE A 74 -19.44 1.75 -17.72
C ILE A 74 -19.63 0.56 -18.66
N THR A 75 -19.25 -0.63 -18.19
CA THR A 75 -19.37 -1.90 -18.91
C THR A 75 -20.68 -2.62 -18.59
N PRO A 76 -21.09 -3.63 -19.39
CA PRO A 76 -22.24 -4.48 -19.05
C PRO A 76 -22.13 -5.13 -17.67
N THR A 77 -20.91 -5.48 -17.23
CA THR A 77 -20.64 -5.99 -15.88
C THR A 77 -20.99 -4.97 -14.81
N ILE A 78 -20.59 -3.70 -14.98
CA ILE A 78 -20.94 -2.62 -14.03
C ILE A 78 -22.46 -2.40 -13.98
N ILE A 79 -23.14 -2.49 -15.13
CA ILE A 79 -24.61 -2.40 -15.18
C ILE A 79 -25.26 -3.58 -14.42
N SER A 80 -24.71 -4.79 -14.52
CA SER A 80 -25.17 -5.95 -13.73
C SER A 80 -24.96 -5.73 -12.23
N LEU A 81 -23.76 -5.28 -11.84
CA LEU A 81 -23.45 -4.97 -10.45
C LEU A 81 -24.41 -3.94 -9.86
N ARG A 82 -24.79 -2.90 -10.61
CA ARG A 82 -25.79 -1.91 -10.17
C ARG A 82 -27.20 -2.49 -9.97
N LYS A 83 -27.51 -3.67 -10.51
CA LYS A 83 -28.78 -4.37 -10.24
C LYS A 83 -28.68 -5.30 -9.04
N GLU A 84 -27.50 -5.85 -8.77
CA GLU A 84 -27.25 -6.82 -7.71
C GLU A 84 -26.95 -6.16 -6.36
N LEU A 85 -26.28 -5.00 -6.35
CA LEU A 85 -25.83 -4.33 -5.13
C LEU A 85 -26.96 -3.61 -4.37
N TYR A 86 -28.01 -3.18 -5.07
CA TYR A 86 -29.04 -2.29 -4.52
C TYR A 86 -30.39 -3.00 -4.45
N ILE A 87 -31.09 -2.78 -3.32
CA ILE A 87 -32.46 -3.29 -3.09
C ILE A 87 -33.53 -2.51 -3.86
N VAL A 88 -33.19 -1.31 -4.33
CA VAL A 88 -34.04 -0.46 -5.17
C VAL A 88 -33.35 -0.27 -6.52
N PRO A 89 -34.09 0.04 -7.60
CA PRO A 89 -33.48 0.38 -8.88
C PRO A 89 -32.41 1.46 -8.70
N TYR A 90 -31.25 1.30 -9.34
CA TYR A 90 -30.10 2.24 -9.20
C TYR A 90 -30.48 3.72 -9.38
N GLN A 91 -31.44 4.00 -10.27
CA GLN A 91 -31.91 5.35 -10.58
C GLN A 91 -32.76 5.97 -9.46
N GLU A 92 -33.34 5.14 -8.59
CA GLU A 92 -34.21 5.53 -7.48
C GLU A 92 -33.46 5.62 -6.14
N VAL A 93 -32.17 5.27 -6.11
CA VAL A 93 -31.34 5.35 -4.89
C VAL A 93 -31.22 6.81 -4.44
N ASP A 94 -31.67 7.10 -3.21
CA ASP A 94 -31.42 8.41 -2.61
C ASP A 94 -30.00 8.51 -2.04
N TRP A 95 -29.07 8.92 -2.91
CA TRP A 95 -27.68 9.12 -2.55
C TRP A 95 -27.48 10.18 -1.45
N ASN A 96 -28.44 11.08 -1.17
CA ASN A 96 -28.28 12.10 -0.13
C ASN A 96 -28.38 11.47 1.25
N GLN A 97 -29.30 10.51 1.38
CA GLN A 97 -29.51 9.74 2.59
C GLN A 97 -28.37 8.72 2.77
N ALA A 98 -27.99 8.03 1.70
CA ALA A 98 -26.99 6.96 1.72
C ALA A 98 -25.61 7.40 2.25
N ARG A 99 -25.24 8.68 2.07
CA ARG A 99 -23.99 9.27 2.58
C ARG A 99 -23.75 9.09 4.09
N ASN A 100 -24.82 9.12 4.88
CA ASN A 100 -24.75 9.00 6.33
C ASN A 100 -25.26 7.65 6.82
N GLN A 101 -25.61 6.74 5.89
CA GLN A 101 -26.03 5.39 6.22
C GLN A 101 -24.79 4.50 6.32
N CYS A 102 -24.67 3.84 7.45
CA CYS A 102 -23.68 2.81 7.72
C CYS A 102 -24.43 1.68 8.43
N ALA A 103 -24.11 0.43 8.11
CA ALA A 103 -24.70 -0.71 8.80
C ALA A 103 -24.30 -0.63 10.27
N LYS A 104 -25.23 -0.86 11.19
CA LYS A 104 -24.97 -0.67 12.63
C LYS A 104 -23.90 -1.65 13.12
N GLU A 105 -23.88 -2.83 12.53
CA GLU A 105 -22.96 -3.93 12.78
C GLU A 105 -21.53 -3.58 12.36
N ASP A 106 -21.36 -2.74 11.34
CA ASP A 106 -20.05 -2.29 10.82
C ASP A 106 -19.60 -0.95 11.43
N LEU A 107 -20.49 -0.24 12.14
CA LEU A 107 -20.22 1.09 12.68
C LEU A 107 -19.45 1.01 14.00
N TYR A 108 -18.12 0.87 13.90
CA TYR A 108 -17.25 0.83 15.07
C TYR A 108 -17.11 2.20 15.78
N TYR A 109 -17.01 3.30 15.01
CA TYR A 109 -16.95 4.66 15.54
C TYR A 109 -18.14 5.50 15.03
N PRO A 110 -19.16 5.76 15.87
CA PRO A 110 -20.28 6.59 15.47
C PRO A 110 -19.85 8.05 15.29
N HIS A 111 -20.41 8.71 14.28
CA HIS A 111 -20.13 10.12 14.04
C HIS A 111 -20.76 11.00 15.14
N PRO A 112 -20.00 11.92 15.74
CA PRO A 112 -20.57 12.96 16.58
C PRO A 112 -21.45 13.91 15.75
N LEU A 113 -22.50 14.48 16.35
CA LEU A 113 -23.38 15.45 15.68
C LEU A 113 -22.62 16.65 15.08
N VAL A 114 -21.55 17.10 15.75
CA VAL A 114 -20.69 18.19 15.26
C VAL A 114 -20.03 17.82 13.93
N GLN A 115 -19.62 16.56 13.77
CA GLN A 115 -19.03 16.06 12.54
C GLN A 115 -20.05 16.05 11.41
N ASP A 116 -21.29 15.63 11.65
CA ASP A 116 -22.36 15.64 10.65
C ASP A 116 -22.72 17.06 10.21
N ILE A 117 -22.78 18.02 11.15
CA ILE A 117 -23.01 19.44 10.84
C ILE A 117 -21.88 20.01 9.99
N LEU A 118 -20.63 19.66 10.33
CA LEU A 118 -19.45 20.08 9.58
C LEU A 118 -19.47 19.52 8.16
N TRP A 119 -19.70 18.21 7.98
CA TRP A 119 -19.81 17.58 6.66
C TRP A 119 -20.96 18.16 5.83
N ALA A 120 -22.13 18.38 6.45
CA ALA A 120 -23.27 18.99 5.78
C ALA A 120 -22.96 20.43 5.32
N SER A 121 -22.26 21.22 6.14
CA SER A 121 -21.84 22.58 5.80
C SER A 121 -20.81 22.60 4.67
N LEU A 122 -19.79 21.73 4.75
CA LEU A 122 -18.78 21.59 3.69
C LEU A 122 -19.41 21.19 2.36
N HIS A 123 -20.39 20.27 2.38
CA HIS A 123 -21.02 19.80 1.16
C HIS A 123 -22.05 20.77 0.59
N LYS A 124 -22.95 21.33 1.42
CA LYS A 124 -24.07 22.15 0.93
C LYS A 124 -23.68 23.60 0.65
N VAL A 125 -22.63 24.10 1.30
CA VAL A 125 -22.22 25.50 1.21
C VAL A 125 -20.85 25.61 0.54
N LEU A 126 -19.82 24.97 1.11
CA LEU A 126 -18.44 25.19 0.66
C LEU A 126 -18.15 24.59 -0.72
N GLU A 127 -18.59 23.36 -1.01
CA GLU A 127 -18.35 22.73 -2.32
C GLU A 127 -18.99 23.49 -3.49
N PRO A 128 -20.27 23.92 -3.45
CA PRO A 128 -20.87 24.76 -4.49
C PRO A 128 -20.14 26.09 -4.69
N ILE A 129 -19.78 26.78 -3.60
CA ILE A 129 -19.04 28.05 -3.68
C ILE A 129 -17.66 27.82 -4.34
N LEU A 130 -16.95 26.77 -3.92
CA LEU A 130 -15.65 26.41 -4.48
C LEU A 130 -15.71 25.72 -5.85
N GLY A 131 -16.91 25.43 -6.35
CA GLY A 131 -17.15 24.94 -7.71
C GLY A 131 -17.12 26.08 -8.74
N HIS A 132 -17.37 27.31 -8.31
CA HIS A 132 -17.36 28.49 -9.17
C HIS A 132 -16.01 29.21 -9.15
N TRP A 133 -15.83 30.16 -10.07
CA TRP A 133 -14.66 31.02 -10.08
C TRP A 133 -14.67 31.97 -8.86
N PRO A 134 -13.56 32.17 -8.12
CA PRO A 134 -12.19 31.68 -8.35
C PRO A 134 -11.86 30.33 -7.66
N GLY A 135 -12.80 29.73 -6.92
CA GLY A 135 -12.59 28.48 -6.18
C GLY A 135 -12.18 27.27 -7.04
N ASN A 136 -12.62 27.22 -8.31
CA ASN A 136 -12.14 26.24 -9.27
C ASN A 136 -10.60 26.29 -9.45
N LYS A 137 -10.00 27.48 -9.63
CA LYS A 137 -8.53 27.61 -9.77
C LYS A 137 -7.79 27.09 -8.53
N LEU A 138 -8.38 27.27 -7.34
CA LEU A 138 -7.82 26.74 -6.11
C LEU A 138 -7.88 25.21 -6.07
N ARG A 139 -8.93 24.60 -6.62
CA ARG A 139 -9.04 23.14 -6.78
C ARG A 139 -7.98 22.61 -7.73
N GLU A 140 -7.76 23.24 -8.88
CA GLU A 140 -6.71 22.85 -9.83
C GLU A 140 -5.32 22.91 -9.19
N LYS A 141 -5.01 24.01 -8.49
CA LYS A 141 -3.76 24.16 -7.75
C LYS A 141 -3.60 23.06 -6.68
N ALA A 142 -4.66 22.78 -5.93
CA ALA A 142 -4.66 21.73 -4.91
C ALA A 142 -4.41 20.34 -5.52
N LEU A 143 -5.05 20.02 -6.64
CA LEU A 143 -4.85 18.76 -7.35
C LEU A 143 -3.40 18.60 -7.85
N CYS A 144 -2.80 19.68 -8.36
CA CYS A 144 -1.39 19.67 -8.76
C CYS A 144 -0.48 19.40 -7.54
N THR A 145 -0.71 20.08 -6.41
CA THR A 145 0.04 19.84 -5.18
C THR A 145 -0.14 18.41 -4.65
N VAL A 146 -1.35 17.86 -4.73
CA VAL A 146 -1.61 16.47 -4.32
C VAL A 146 -0.84 15.49 -5.21
N MET A 147 -0.84 15.68 -6.53
CA MET A 147 -0.05 14.81 -7.43
C MET A 147 1.44 14.91 -7.19
N GLN A 148 1.97 16.09 -6.86
CA GLN A 148 3.37 16.23 -6.48
C GLN A 148 3.72 15.37 -5.25
N HIS A 149 2.84 15.31 -4.26
CA HIS A 149 3.05 14.44 -3.09
C HIS A 149 2.88 12.95 -3.43
N VAL A 150 1.96 12.60 -4.33
CA VAL A 150 1.79 11.22 -4.83
C VAL A 150 3.07 10.74 -5.52
N HIS A 151 3.58 11.52 -6.48
CA HIS A 151 4.84 11.20 -7.18
C HIS A 151 6.03 11.14 -6.23
N TYR A 152 6.11 12.05 -5.25
CA TYR A 152 7.16 12.03 -4.25
C TYR A 152 7.16 10.73 -3.41
N GLU A 153 5.99 10.28 -2.97
CA GLU A 153 5.85 8.99 -2.26
C GLU A 153 6.25 7.82 -3.16
N ASP A 154 5.80 7.84 -4.41
CA ASP A 154 6.06 6.78 -5.38
C ASP A 154 7.56 6.65 -5.66
N GLU A 155 8.26 7.75 -5.91
CA GLU A 155 9.71 7.76 -6.12
C GLU A 155 10.47 7.31 -4.86
N ASN A 156 10.10 7.84 -3.69
CA ASN A 156 10.77 7.53 -2.42
C ASN A 156 10.61 6.05 -2.00
N THR A 157 9.47 5.44 -2.31
CA THR A 157 9.17 4.05 -1.96
C THR A 157 9.41 3.06 -3.10
N ARG A 158 9.91 3.54 -4.25
CA ARG A 158 10.04 2.73 -5.47
C ARG A 158 8.72 2.06 -5.87
N TYR A 159 7.63 2.83 -5.78
CA TYR A 159 6.26 2.50 -6.18
C TYR A 159 5.61 1.38 -5.33
N ILE A 160 6.13 1.15 -4.13
CA ILE A 160 5.55 0.20 -3.16
C ILE A 160 4.54 0.91 -2.26
N CYS A 161 4.78 2.18 -1.93
CA CYS A 161 4.02 2.99 -0.98
C CYS A 161 3.99 2.42 0.45
N ILE A 162 3.36 3.12 1.40
CA ILE A 162 3.28 2.69 2.81
C ILE A 162 2.44 1.43 3.06
N GLY A 163 1.54 1.07 2.13
CA GLY A 163 0.64 -0.06 2.27
C GLY A 163 -0.28 -0.26 1.06
N PRO A 164 -1.05 -1.36 1.01
CA PRO A 164 -1.75 -1.83 -0.19
C PRO A 164 -2.82 -0.84 -0.67
N VAL A 165 -3.57 -0.24 0.25
CA VAL A 165 -4.62 0.73 -0.07
C VAL A 165 -4.02 1.99 -0.70
N ASN A 166 -3.00 2.57 -0.06
CA ASN A 166 -2.31 3.72 -0.61
C ASN A 166 -1.66 3.39 -1.96
N LYS A 167 -1.01 2.21 -2.07
CA LYS A 167 -0.38 1.74 -3.31
C LYS A 167 -1.37 1.69 -4.48
N VAL A 168 -2.53 1.07 -4.29
CA VAL A 168 -3.53 0.93 -5.36
C VAL A 168 -4.10 2.29 -5.75
N LEU A 169 -4.38 3.15 -4.77
CA LEU A 169 -4.91 4.48 -5.03
C LEU A 169 -3.90 5.41 -5.71
N ASN A 170 -2.62 5.39 -5.32
CA ASN A 170 -1.56 6.13 -6.00
C ASN A 170 -1.40 5.66 -7.45
N MET A 171 -1.38 4.34 -7.68
CA MET A 171 -1.36 3.77 -9.02
C MET A 171 -2.53 4.25 -9.88
N ILE A 172 -3.75 4.30 -9.31
CA ILE A 172 -4.93 4.86 -9.99
C ILE A 172 -4.73 6.35 -10.29
N CYS A 173 -4.18 7.14 -9.36
CA CYS A 173 -3.88 8.56 -9.60
C CYS A 173 -2.93 8.75 -10.78
N CYS A 174 -1.84 7.97 -10.87
CA CYS A 174 -0.90 8.01 -11.99
C CYS A 174 -1.60 7.63 -13.31
N TRP A 175 -2.48 6.62 -13.29
CA TRP A 175 -3.26 6.23 -14.47
C TRP A 175 -4.25 7.32 -14.91
N ILE A 176 -4.91 7.99 -13.95
CA ILE A 176 -5.84 9.11 -14.24
C ILE A 176 -5.09 10.31 -14.81
N GLU A 177 -3.86 10.57 -14.35
CA GLU A 177 -3.02 11.64 -14.87
C GLU A 177 -2.55 11.36 -16.30
N ASP A 178 -1.95 10.19 -16.53
CA ASP A 178 -1.59 9.70 -17.86
C ASP A 178 -1.46 8.16 -17.85
N PRO A 179 -2.35 7.43 -18.55
CA PRO A 179 -2.29 5.97 -18.66
C PRO A 179 -1.00 5.41 -19.28
N ASN A 180 -0.26 6.22 -20.04
CA ASN A 180 0.99 5.82 -20.69
C ASN A 180 2.23 6.25 -19.92
N SER A 181 2.06 6.90 -18.76
CA SER A 181 3.15 7.41 -17.94
C SER A 181 4.09 6.31 -17.47
N GLU A 182 5.37 6.67 -17.34
CA GLU A 182 6.38 5.78 -16.76
C GLU A 182 6.04 5.44 -15.30
N ALA A 183 5.53 6.41 -14.55
CA ALA A 183 5.08 6.21 -13.17
C ALA A 183 4.02 5.09 -13.06
N PHE A 184 3.01 5.08 -13.94
CA PHE A 184 2.01 4.01 -13.96
C PHE A 184 2.63 2.65 -14.30
N LYS A 185 3.54 2.60 -15.29
CA LYS A 185 4.22 1.35 -15.67
C LYS A 185 5.07 0.78 -14.53
N LEU A 186 5.73 1.63 -13.75
CA LEU A 186 6.54 1.22 -12.60
C LEU A 186 5.70 0.69 -11.43
N HIS A 187 4.44 1.13 -11.31
CA HIS A 187 3.49 0.61 -10.30
C HIS A 187 3.03 -0.82 -10.57
N ILE A 188 2.89 -1.23 -11.84
CA ILE A 188 2.33 -2.52 -12.24
C ILE A 188 3.09 -3.70 -11.63
N PRO A 189 4.43 -3.84 -11.80
CA PRO A 189 5.16 -4.97 -11.25
C PRO A 189 5.19 -4.95 -9.71
N ARG A 190 4.91 -3.81 -9.07
CA ARG A 190 4.88 -3.70 -7.60
C ARG A 190 3.62 -4.27 -6.97
N ILE A 191 2.55 -4.52 -7.73
CA ILE A 191 1.33 -5.16 -7.21
C ILE A 191 1.67 -6.54 -6.62
N PHE A 192 2.56 -7.30 -7.27
CA PHE A 192 2.92 -8.66 -6.86
C PHE A 192 3.58 -8.73 -5.48
N TYR A 193 4.21 -7.65 -4.99
CA TYR A 193 4.79 -7.61 -3.64
C TYR A 193 3.73 -7.69 -2.54
N TYR A 194 2.49 -7.34 -2.86
CA TYR A 194 1.37 -7.43 -1.94
C TYR A 194 0.57 -8.73 -2.10
N LEU A 195 0.84 -9.57 -3.10
CA LEU A 195 0.09 -10.81 -3.31
C LEU A 195 0.80 -11.99 -2.64
N TRP A 196 0.04 -12.76 -1.86
CA TRP A 196 0.53 -13.94 -1.15
C TRP A 196 -0.41 -15.12 -1.38
N ILE A 197 0.14 -16.32 -1.61
CA ILE A 197 -0.65 -17.55 -1.72
C ILE A 197 -0.72 -18.18 -0.33
N ALA A 198 -1.87 -18.02 0.33
CA ALA A 198 -2.20 -18.66 1.60
C ALA A 198 -2.81 -20.05 1.36
N GLU A 199 -3.05 -20.78 2.44
CA GLU A 199 -3.67 -22.11 2.45
C GLU A 199 -5.05 -22.16 1.79
N ASP A 200 -5.77 -21.03 1.76
CA ASP A 200 -7.10 -20.90 1.16
C ASP A 200 -7.12 -20.10 -0.15
N GLY A 201 -5.94 -19.79 -0.69
CA GLY A 201 -5.79 -19.13 -1.99
C GLY A 201 -5.02 -17.82 -1.94
N MET A 202 -5.07 -17.07 -3.03
CA MET A 202 -4.32 -15.82 -3.17
C MET A 202 -5.01 -14.68 -2.42
N ARG A 203 -4.24 -13.98 -1.59
CA ARG A 203 -4.67 -12.84 -0.77
C ARG A 203 -3.77 -11.62 -1.00
N MET A 204 -4.27 -10.44 -0.65
CA MET A 204 -3.46 -9.22 -0.58
C MET A 204 -3.00 -9.00 0.87
N GLN A 205 -1.71 -8.78 1.05
CA GLN A 205 -1.07 -8.51 2.34
C GLN A 205 -1.31 -7.06 2.78
N ASP A 206 -1.34 -6.82 4.10
CA ASP A 206 -1.51 -5.49 4.70
C ASP A 206 -0.30 -4.57 4.53
N TYR A 207 0.86 -5.16 4.23
CA TYR A 207 2.12 -4.51 3.89
C TYR A 207 2.80 -5.31 2.78
N ASN A 208 3.96 -4.90 2.28
CA ASN A 208 4.77 -5.71 1.35
C ASN A 208 5.43 -6.94 2.02
N GLY A 209 4.96 -7.30 3.21
CA GLY A 209 5.43 -8.37 4.08
C GLY A 209 5.85 -7.87 5.46
N SER A 210 6.09 -8.82 6.37
CA SER A 210 6.57 -8.62 7.74
C SER A 210 8.02 -9.07 7.92
N GLN A 211 8.79 -9.19 6.83
CA GLN A 211 10.08 -9.89 6.82
C GLN A 211 11.06 -9.36 7.88
N LEU A 212 11.20 -8.03 7.99
CA LEU A 212 12.07 -7.42 8.98
C LEU A 212 11.58 -7.64 10.42
N TRP A 213 10.27 -7.47 10.62
CA TRP A 213 9.64 -7.63 11.93
C TRP A 213 9.81 -9.07 12.44
N ASP A 214 9.46 -10.05 11.61
CA ASP A 214 9.54 -11.46 11.96
C ASP A 214 10.98 -11.91 12.18
N THR A 215 11.91 -11.51 11.29
CA THR A 215 13.34 -11.82 11.45
C THR A 215 13.88 -11.27 12.76
N SER A 216 13.51 -10.03 13.12
CA SER A 216 13.98 -9.41 14.36
C SER A 216 13.51 -10.17 15.61
N PHE A 217 12.28 -10.68 15.60
CA PHE A 217 11.77 -11.47 16.73
C PHE A 217 12.33 -12.89 16.76
N VAL A 218 12.54 -13.51 15.60
CA VAL A 218 13.20 -14.82 15.51
C VAL A 218 14.61 -14.75 16.11
N VAL A 219 15.40 -13.74 15.73
CA VAL A 219 16.74 -13.54 16.29
C VAL A 219 16.70 -13.34 17.81
N GLN A 220 15.79 -12.48 18.31
CA GLN A 220 15.62 -12.26 19.74
C GLN A 220 15.19 -13.54 20.49
N ALA A 221 14.31 -14.35 19.89
CA ALA A 221 13.86 -15.61 20.46
C ALA A 221 15.01 -16.61 20.56
N ILE A 222 15.77 -16.81 19.48
CA ILE A 222 16.93 -17.71 19.44
C ILE A 222 17.92 -17.35 20.55
N ILE A 223 18.30 -16.08 20.65
CA ILE A 223 19.24 -15.61 21.68
C ILE A 223 18.66 -15.82 23.09
N SER A 224 17.37 -15.53 23.31
CA SER A 224 16.73 -15.65 24.63
C SER A 224 16.61 -17.10 25.12
N THR A 225 16.57 -18.07 24.19
CA THR A 225 16.55 -19.49 24.55
C THR A 225 17.93 -20.07 24.91
N ASN A 226 19.01 -19.30 24.76
CA ASN A 226 20.41 -19.79 24.82
C ASN A 226 20.70 -20.93 23.83
N LEU A 227 19.87 -21.12 22.79
CA LEU A 227 20.05 -22.13 21.75
C LEU A 227 20.87 -21.61 20.57
N GLY A 228 21.57 -20.48 20.71
CA GLY A 228 22.36 -19.89 19.62
C GLY A 228 23.38 -20.85 19.00
N GLU A 229 23.93 -21.79 19.80
CA GLU A 229 24.84 -22.84 19.32
C GLU A 229 24.11 -24.06 18.74
N GLU A 230 22.87 -24.35 19.13
CA GLU A 230 22.03 -25.42 18.55
C GLU A 230 21.51 -25.04 17.15
N TYR A 231 21.32 -23.75 16.88
CA TYR A 231 21.09 -23.24 15.51
C TYR A 231 22.41 -23.04 14.74
N GLY A 232 23.53 -23.48 15.31
CA GLY A 232 24.82 -23.59 14.64
C GLY A 232 24.76 -24.60 13.49
N VAL A 233 25.85 -24.66 12.71
CA VAL A 233 25.94 -25.47 11.50
C VAL A 233 26.05 -26.97 11.86
N ASP A 234 24.95 -27.60 12.28
CA ASP A 234 24.89 -29.07 12.47
C ASP A 234 25.06 -29.78 11.12
N HIS A 235 24.54 -29.16 10.06
CA HIS A 235 24.70 -29.63 8.70
C HIS A 235 25.92 -28.99 8.04
N GLY A 236 27.09 -29.62 8.18
CA GLY A 236 28.37 -29.16 7.63
C GLY A 236 28.51 -29.23 6.09
N TRP A 237 27.43 -29.43 5.34
CA TRP A 237 27.48 -29.44 3.88
C TRP A 237 27.43 -28.02 3.34
N PRO A 238 28.50 -27.54 2.68
CA PRO A 238 28.50 -26.22 2.07
C PRO A 238 27.54 -26.20 0.86
N ILE A 239 26.79 -25.11 0.73
CA ILE A 239 25.94 -24.83 -0.43
C ILE A 239 26.42 -23.52 -1.02
N SER A 240 26.79 -23.51 -2.30
CA SER A 240 27.38 -22.35 -2.99
C SER A 240 26.56 -21.06 -2.78
N GLY A 241 25.25 -21.12 -2.99
CA GLY A 241 24.35 -19.98 -2.83
C GLY A 241 24.22 -19.50 -1.37
N CYS A 242 24.18 -20.43 -0.41
CA CYS A 242 24.10 -20.07 1.01
C CYS A 242 25.41 -19.43 1.50
N THR A 243 26.56 -19.96 1.06
CA THR A 243 27.88 -19.38 1.38
C THR A 243 28.00 -17.96 0.85
N VAL A 244 27.53 -17.68 -0.37
CA VAL A 244 27.55 -16.33 -0.97
C VAL A 244 26.69 -15.36 -0.18
N GLU A 245 25.44 -15.72 0.12
CA GLU A 245 24.52 -14.83 0.84
C GLU A 245 24.97 -14.61 2.29
N GLY A 246 25.52 -15.64 2.94
CA GLY A 246 26.15 -15.52 4.27
C GLY A 246 27.35 -14.57 4.25
N LEU A 247 28.28 -14.74 3.31
CA LEU A 247 29.45 -13.86 3.16
C LEU A 247 29.03 -12.41 2.89
N LYS A 248 28.04 -12.21 2.02
CA LYS A 248 27.50 -10.89 1.71
C LYS A 248 26.84 -10.24 2.92
N ALA A 249 26.08 -11.00 3.72
CA ALA A 249 25.50 -10.49 4.96
C ALA A 249 26.60 -10.03 5.93
N VAL A 250 27.62 -10.86 6.17
CA VAL A 250 28.75 -10.50 7.05
C VAL A 250 29.48 -9.24 6.57
N LEU A 251 29.78 -9.14 5.26
CA LEU A 251 30.47 -7.97 4.68
C LEU A 251 29.63 -6.68 4.71
N LEU A 252 28.30 -6.80 4.69
CA LEU A 252 27.41 -5.66 4.86
C LEU A 252 27.35 -5.23 6.33
N LEU A 253 27.33 -6.20 7.25
CA LEU A 253 27.32 -5.96 8.69
C LEU A 253 28.64 -5.34 9.18
N SER A 254 29.79 -5.72 8.61
CA SER A 254 31.10 -5.15 8.99
C SER A 254 31.24 -3.65 8.65
N LYS A 255 30.35 -3.09 7.83
CA LYS A 255 30.28 -1.65 7.55
C LYS A 255 29.56 -0.85 8.64
N LEU A 256 28.92 -1.53 9.59
CA LEU A 256 28.24 -0.91 10.72
C LEU A 256 29.21 -0.70 11.90
N PRO A 257 28.91 0.23 12.82
CA PRO A 257 29.78 0.46 13.99
C PRO A 257 29.92 -0.81 14.86
N LEU A 258 31.16 -1.11 15.27
CA LEU A 258 31.52 -2.25 16.14
C LEU A 258 30.64 -2.37 17.40
N LYS A 259 30.22 -1.23 17.95
CA LYS A 259 29.36 -1.16 19.14
C LYS A 259 27.99 -1.82 18.94
N THR A 260 27.54 -1.98 17.69
CA THR A 260 26.22 -2.53 17.36
C THR A 260 26.25 -4.03 17.08
N PHE A 261 27.35 -4.56 16.50
CA PHE A 261 27.40 -5.92 15.97
C PHE A 261 28.51 -6.82 16.54
N GLY A 262 29.36 -6.29 17.42
CA GLY A 262 30.46 -7.05 18.02
C GLY A 262 31.72 -7.07 17.16
N GLU A 263 32.64 -7.99 17.48
CA GLU A 263 33.85 -8.16 16.70
C GLU A 263 33.53 -8.80 15.33
N PRO A 264 34.11 -8.28 14.24
CA PRO A 264 33.92 -8.86 12.91
C PRO A 264 34.50 -10.27 12.85
N LEU A 265 34.00 -11.09 11.92
CA LEU A 265 34.64 -12.37 11.60
C LEU A 265 36.10 -12.14 11.20
N ASP A 266 36.93 -13.13 11.51
CA ASP A 266 38.32 -13.11 11.12
C ASP A 266 38.44 -13.13 9.59
N MET A 267 39.44 -12.42 9.07
CA MET A 267 39.71 -12.35 7.63
C MET A 267 39.95 -13.74 7.03
N GLU A 268 40.54 -14.66 7.79
CA GLU A 268 40.75 -16.05 7.36
C GLU A 268 39.42 -16.75 7.05
N GLN A 269 38.40 -16.57 7.89
CA GLN A 269 37.08 -17.15 7.66
C GLN A 269 36.36 -16.57 6.43
N LEU A 270 36.59 -15.28 6.15
CA LEU A 270 36.07 -14.65 4.92
C LEU A 270 36.76 -15.22 3.68
N PHE A 271 38.08 -15.46 3.75
CA PHE A 271 38.81 -16.10 2.66
C PHE A 271 38.38 -17.55 2.45
N ASP A 272 38.10 -18.30 3.52
CA ASP A 272 37.58 -19.66 3.42
C ASP A 272 36.23 -19.70 2.68
N ALA A 273 35.32 -18.77 2.97
CA ALA A 273 34.06 -18.65 2.24
C ALA A 273 34.27 -18.37 0.75
N VAL A 274 35.22 -17.48 0.40
CA VAL A 274 35.57 -17.19 -1.00
C VAL A 274 36.22 -18.41 -1.67
N ASN A 275 37.08 -19.14 -0.96
CA ASN A 275 37.72 -20.35 -1.46
C ASN A 275 36.68 -21.42 -1.80
N VAL A 276 35.68 -21.64 -0.93
CA VAL A 276 34.54 -22.54 -1.20
C VAL A 276 33.79 -22.10 -2.46
N MET A 277 33.55 -20.80 -2.63
CA MET A 277 32.90 -20.28 -3.84
C MET A 277 33.73 -20.61 -5.09
N VAL A 278 35.01 -20.23 -5.12
CA VAL A 278 35.89 -20.47 -6.28
C VAL A 278 36.02 -21.96 -6.58
N PHE A 279 36.10 -22.80 -5.55
CA PHE A 279 36.22 -24.25 -5.68
C PHE A 279 34.98 -24.89 -6.31
N LEU A 280 33.79 -24.34 -6.08
CA LEU A 280 32.53 -24.87 -6.61
C LEU A 280 32.17 -24.33 -8.01
N GLN A 281 33.06 -23.56 -8.65
CA GLN A 281 32.83 -23.06 -10.01
C GLN A 281 32.99 -24.18 -11.05
N ASN A 282 31.99 -24.34 -11.90
CA ASN A 282 32.05 -25.26 -13.03
C ASN A 282 32.89 -24.71 -14.19
N ALA A 283 33.34 -25.58 -15.09
CA ALA A 283 34.14 -25.19 -16.26
C ALA A 283 33.42 -24.23 -17.23
N ASP A 284 32.09 -24.18 -17.18
CA ASP A 284 31.28 -23.24 -17.97
C ASP A 284 31.08 -21.87 -17.27
N GLY A 285 31.68 -21.70 -16.09
CA GLY A 285 31.58 -20.50 -15.26
C GLY A 285 30.36 -20.47 -14.34
N GLY A 286 29.44 -21.44 -14.41
CA GLY A 286 28.25 -21.53 -13.56
C GLY A 286 28.51 -22.20 -12.21
N PHE A 287 27.54 -22.12 -11.30
CA PHE A 287 27.60 -22.75 -9.97
C PHE A 287 26.39 -23.68 -9.78
N ALA A 288 26.64 -24.87 -9.24
CA ALA A 288 25.60 -25.79 -8.79
C ALA A 288 25.46 -25.71 -7.25
N THR A 289 24.51 -26.43 -6.64
CA THR A 289 24.12 -26.24 -5.24
C THR A 289 25.19 -26.68 -4.24
N TYR A 290 25.39 -27.99 -4.08
CA TYR A 290 26.29 -28.56 -3.06
C TYR A 290 27.68 -28.88 -3.59
N GLU A 291 27.78 -29.20 -4.88
CA GLU A 291 29.01 -29.65 -5.54
C GLU A 291 29.05 -29.11 -6.97
N MET A 292 30.18 -29.26 -7.67
CA MET A 292 30.25 -29.07 -9.12
C MET A 292 29.32 -30.06 -9.85
N THR A 293 28.93 -29.70 -11.08
CA THR A 293 28.23 -30.57 -12.00
C THR A 293 29.17 -31.70 -12.42
N ARG A 294 28.92 -32.92 -11.94
CA ARG A 294 29.77 -34.11 -12.18
C ARG A 294 29.28 -34.99 -13.33
N SER A 295 28.06 -34.78 -13.82
CA SER A 295 27.52 -35.50 -14.97
C SER A 295 27.98 -34.85 -16.28
N TYR A 296 28.19 -35.67 -17.30
CA TYR A 296 28.46 -35.20 -18.66
C TYR A 296 27.30 -34.34 -19.17
N ARG A 297 27.62 -33.28 -19.90
CA ARG A 297 26.64 -32.53 -20.71
C ARG A 297 26.42 -33.24 -22.04
#